data_AF-A0A6I5CBC4-F1
#
_entry.id   AF-A0A6I5CBC4-F1
#
_cell.length_a   1.000
_cell.length_b   1.000
_cell.length_c   1.000
_cell.angle_alpha   90.00
_cell.angle_beta   90.00
_cell.angle_gamma   90.00
#
_symmetry.space_group_name_H-M   'P 1'
#
loop_
_entity.id
_entity.type
_entity.pdbx_description
1 polymer ?
#
loop_
_entity_poly.entity_id
_entity_poly.type
_entity_poly.pdbx_seq_one_letter_code
_entity_poly.pdbx_strand_id
1 'polypeptide(L)'
;MLHQRQNCAPHFAEIELDFEPAAGGFAFEVPQGLTVDHEPVAALSRFFAAAAAGVVEQLSLPEHGVVVATRVVLRHARADPLGSHELAFKIAGYLAAGKALERERARRRSLTTTRRPFASGTADGRSCQGW
;
A
#
# COMPACT_ATOMS: atom_id res chain seq x y z
N MET A 1 -33.80 28.69 7.25
CA MET A 1 -32.74 27.71 6.97
C MET A 1 -32.49 27.67 5.48
N LEU A 2 -31.37 28.24 5.01
CA LEU A 2 -30.94 28.07 3.63
C LEU A 2 -30.41 26.64 3.49
N HIS A 3 -31.05 25.83 2.65
CA HIS A 3 -30.47 24.56 2.20
C HIS A 3 -29.28 24.90 1.29
N GLN A 4 -28.10 25.03 1.88
CA GLN A 4 -26.86 25.09 1.11
C GLN A 4 -26.66 23.70 0.53
N ARG A 5 -26.94 23.53 -0.77
CA ARG A 5 -26.56 22.35 -1.52
C ARG A 5 -25.03 22.28 -1.45
N GLN A 6 -24.51 21.52 -0.49
CA GLN A 6 -23.08 21.23 -0.41
C GLN A 6 -22.72 20.65 -1.77
N ASN A 7 -21.92 21.40 -2.52
CA ASN A 7 -21.35 20.94 -3.76
C ASN A 7 -20.34 19.86 -3.39
N CYS A 8 -20.84 18.67 -3.07
CA CYS A 8 -20.05 17.45 -2.98
C CYS A 8 -19.63 17.12 -4.41
N ALA A 9 -18.67 17.88 -4.94
CA ALA A 9 -17.96 17.45 -6.12
C ALA A 9 -17.40 16.07 -5.78
N PRO A 10 -17.76 15.01 -6.52
CA PRO A 10 -17.35 13.66 -6.17
C PRO A 10 -15.82 13.60 -6.20
N HIS A 11 -15.17 13.21 -5.11
CA HIS A 11 -13.73 12.95 -5.13
C HIS A 11 -13.53 11.53 -5.65
N PHE A 12 -13.07 11.40 -6.88
CA PHE A 12 -12.83 10.09 -7.49
C PHE A 12 -11.36 9.94 -7.91
N ALA A 13 -10.71 8.92 -7.37
CA ALA A 13 -9.42 8.45 -7.83
C ALA A 13 -9.30 6.97 -7.46
N GLU A 14 -9.00 6.14 -8.44
CA GLU A 14 -8.74 4.72 -8.24
C GLU A 14 -7.32 4.44 -8.77
N ILE A 15 -6.48 3.87 -7.91
CA ILE A 15 -5.08 3.55 -8.24
C ILE A 15 -4.72 2.20 -7.64
N GLU A 16 -3.88 1.47 -8.35
CA GLU A 16 -3.23 0.26 -7.86
C GLU A 16 -1.71 0.47 -7.84
N LEU A 17 -1.10 0.24 -6.67
CA LEU A 17 0.32 0.44 -6.44
C LEU A 17 0.95 -0.84 -5.92
N ASP A 18 2.03 -1.27 -6.55
CA ASP A 18 2.94 -2.28 -6.00
C ASP A 18 4.04 -1.59 -5.21
N PHE A 19 4.33 -2.12 -4.02
CA PHE A 19 5.39 -1.63 -3.15
C PHE A 19 6.50 -2.68 -3.09
N GLU A 20 7.66 -2.34 -3.63
CA GLU A 20 8.86 -3.18 -3.60
C GLU A 20 9.97 -2.53 -2.76
N PRO A 21 10.83 -3.33 -2.10
CA PRO A 21 12.02 -2.80 -1.46
C PRO A 21 12.96 -2.15 -2.50
N ALA A 22 13.49 -0.98 -2.21
CA ALA A 22 14.54 -0.34 -3.01
C ALA A 22 15.90 -0.43 -2.30
N ALA A 23 16.99 -0.29 -3.06
CA ALA A 23 18.35 -0.23 -2.50
C ALA A 23 18.58 1.05 -1.66
N GLY A 24 17.83 2.11 -1.93
CA GLY A 24 17.83 3.35 -1.17
C GLY A 24 16.87 4.37 -1.76
N GLY A 25 16.30 5.21 -0.91
CA GLY A 25 15.41 6.29 -1.33
C GLY A 25 14.04 5.85 -1.83
N PHE A 26 13.20 6.84 -2.11
CA PHE A 26 11.88 6.65 -2.67
C PHE A 26 11.93 6.77 -4.19
N ALA A 27 11.44 5.76 -4.90
CA ALA A 27 11.26 5.80 -6.34
C ALA A 27 9.78 5.54 -6.66
N PHE A 28 9.17 6.44 -7.44
CA PHE A 28 7.83 6.22 -7.98
C PHE A 28 7.92 6.01 -9.48
N GLU A 29 7.46 4.86 -9.94
CA GLU A 29 7.56 4.44 -11.33
C GLU A 29 6.19 4.26 -11.96
N VAL A 30 6.07 4.82 -13.16
CA VAL A 30 4.91 4.66 -14.03
C VAL A 30 5.36 3.84 -15.23
N PRO A 31 4.92 2.56 -15.37
CA PRO A 31 5.28 1.72 -16.50
C PRO A 31 4.88 2.33 -17.83
N GLN A 32 5.72 2.16 -18.85
CA GLN A 32 5.37 2.50 -20.23
C GLN A 32 4.21 1.59 -20.68
N GLY A 33 3.10 2.19 -21.11
CA GLY A 33 1.89 1.44 -21.48
C GLY A 33 0.93 1.16 -20.33
N LEU A 34 1.03 1.90 -19.20
CA LEU A 34 0.02 1.88 -18.14
C LEU A 34 -1.38 2.08 -18.74
N THR A 35 -2.28 1.12 -18.50
CA THR A 35 -3.68 1.25 -18.87
C THR A 35 -4.32 2.29 -17.96
N VAL A 36 -4.70 3.42 -18.55
CA VAL A 36 -5.44 4.48 -17.87
C VAL A 36 -6.81 4.56 -18.49
N ASP A 37 -7.84 4.30 -17.69
CA ASP A 37 -9.23 4.31 -18.16
C ASP A 37 -9.80 5.74 -18.23
N HIS A 38 -9.05 6.70 -18.84
CA HIS A 38 -9.49 8.10 -18.96
C HIS A 38 -8.83 8.95 -20.08
N GLU A 39 -9.63 9.82 -20.72
CA GLU A 39 -9.26 10.97 -21.58
C GLU A 39 -9.44 12.26 -20.74
N PRO A 40 -8.42 13.10 -20.44
CA PRO A 40 -7.32 13.47 -21.33
C PRO A 40 -5.91 13.26 -20.74
N VAL A 41 -5.00 12.80 -21.61
CA VAL A 41 -3.60 12.44 -21.32
C VAL A 41 -2.77 13.55 -20.66
N ALA A 42 -3.14 14.83 -20.85
CA ALA A 42 -2.37 15.97 -20.36
C ALA A 42 -2.41 16.18 -18.83
N ALA A 43 -3.48 15.77 -18.14
CA ALA A 43 -3.60 15.93 -16.68
C ALA A 43 -3.02 14.74 -15.89
N LEU A 44 -2.84 13.58 -16.56
CA LEU A 44 -2.43 12.33 -15.92
C LEU A 44 -1.08 12.44 -15.21
N SER A 45 -0.12 13.15 -15.81
CA SER A 45 1.20 13.35 -15.20
C SER A 45 1.09 14.10 -13.86
N ARG A 46 0.18 15.06 -13.74
CA ARG A 46 -0.06 15.80 -12.48
C ARG A 46 -0.76 14.93 -11.44
N PHE A 47 -1.70 14.11 -11.88
CA PHE A 47 -2.38 13.15 -11.00
C PHE A 47 -1.41 12.10 -10.44
N PHE A 48 -0.49 11.57 -11.26
CA PHE A 48 0.53 10.64 -10.80
C PHE A 48 1.54 11.29 -9.86
N ALA A 49 1.96 12.52 -10.15
CA ALA A 49 2.79 13.29 -9.22
C ALA A 49 2.08 13.54 -7.88
N ALA A 50 0.78 13.84 -7.91
CA ALA A 50 -0.02 14.03 -6.70
C ALA A 50 -0.15 12.72 -5.90
N ALA A 51 -0.38 11.58 -6.57
CA ALA A 51 -0.39 10.27 -5.93
C ALA A 51 0.95 9.93 -5.28
N ALA A 52 2.07 10.18 -5.98
CA ALA A 52 3.41 9.98 -5.43
C ALA A 52 3.64 10.85 -4.19
N ALA A 53 3.21 12.12 -4.22
CA ALA A 53 3.29 13.02 -3.06
C ALA A 53 2.49 12.49 -1.86
N GLY A 54 1.29 11.94 -2.09
CA GLY A 54 0.48 11.32 -1.06
C GLY A 54 1.14 10.07 -0.45
N VAL A 55 1.78 9.25 -1.28
CA VAL A 55 2.56 8.09 -0.81
C VAL A 55 3.73 8.53 0.05
N VAL A 56 4.53 9.51 -0.40
CA VAL A 56 5.66 10.04 0.37
C VAL A 56 5.21 10.61 1.70
N GLU A 57 4.11 11.38 1.71
CA GLU A 57 3.56 11.96 2.94
C GLU A 57 3.21 10.89 3.97
N GLN A 58 2.50 9.83 3.55
CA GLN A 58 2.18 8.72 4.42
C GLN A 58 3.44 7.99 4.91
N LEU A 59 4.39 7.67 4.03
CA LEU A 59 5.59 6.91 4.41
C LEU A 59 6.55 7.72 5.29
N SER A 60 6.50 9.06 5.23
CA SER A 60 7.35 9.96 6.00
C SER A 60 6.83 10.22 7.42
N LEU A 61 5.66 9.70 7.79
CA LEU A 61 5.16 9.86 9.15
C LEU A 61 6.14 9.20 10.16
N PRO A 62 6.50 9.89 11.26
CA PRO A 62 7.48 9.41 12.24
C PRO A 62 7.15 8.04 12.82
N GLU A 63 5.86 7.71 12.89
CA GLU A 63 5.31 6.47 13.44
C GLU A 63 5.67 5.21 12.65
N HIS A 64 6.09 5.36 11.39
CA HIS A 64 6.42 4.22 10.55
C HIS A 64 7.89 3.81 10.67
N GLY A 65 8.79 4.72 11.09
CA GLY A 65 10.20 4.41 11.32
C GLY A 65 10.93 3.81 10.10
N VAL A 66 10.32 3.86 8.91
CA VAL A 66 10.86 3.30 7.68
C VAL A 66 11.71 4.37 7.02
N VAL A 67 13.04 4.19 7.05
CA VAL A 67 13.93 4.89 6.10
C VAL A 67 13.49 4.44 4.72
N VAL A 68 12.91 5.37 3.95
CA VAL A 68 12.15 5.13 2.73
C VAL A 68 13.09 4.59 1.64
N ALA A 69 13.41 3.31 1.69
CA ALA A 69 14.05 2.58 0.62
C ALA A 69 12.96 1.73 -0.05
N THR A 70 12.06 2.42 -0.77
CA THR A 70 10.85 1.83 -1.33
C THR A 70 10.68 2.28 -2.77
N ARG A 71 10.47 1.31 -3.65
CA ARG A 71 10.07 1.48 -5.03
C ARG A 71 8.57 1.25 -5.13
N VAL A 72 7.85 2.19 -5.72
CA VAL A 72 6.40 2.13 -5.87
C VAL A 72 6.08 2.14 -7.36
N VAL A 73 5.41 1.10 -7.83
CA VAL A 73 5.06 0.93 -9.24
C VAL A 73 3.56 1.09 -9.41
N LEU A 74 3.13 2.07 -10.20
CA LEU A 74 1.73 2.27 -10.55
C LEU A 74 1.30 1.21 -11.57
N ARG A 75 0.35 0.34 -11.20
CA ARG A 75 -0.13 -0.77 -12.03
C ARG A 75 -1.40 -0.45 -12.80
N HIS A 76 -2.27 0.34 -12.19
CA HIS A 76 -3.53 0.77 -12.77
C HIS A 76 -3.90 2.14 -12.21
N ALA A 77 -4.52 2.97 -13.04
CA ALA A 77 -5.10 4.22 -12.61
C ALA A 77 -6.39 4.48 -13.38
N ARG A 78 -7.41 4.90 -12.66
CA ARG A 78 -8.68 5.34 -13.24
C ARG A 78 -9.06 6.70 -12.70
N ALA A 79 -9.41 7.56 -13.64
CA ALA A 79 -9.89 8.91 -13.39
C ALA A 79 -11.27 9.09 -14.02
N ASP A 80 -12.10 9.90 -13.39
CA ASP A 80 -13.42 10.30 -13.87
C ASP A 80 -13.41 11.80 -14.20
N PRO A 81 -13.97 12.23 -15.35
CA PRO A 81 -13.89 13.63 -15.77
C PRO A 81 -14.59 14.62 -14.84
N LEU A 82 -15.53 14.17 -14.01
CA LEU A 82 -16.30 15.02 -13.11
C LEU A 82 -15.76 15.00 -11.68
N GLY A 83 -14.99 13.97 -11.32
CA GLY A 83 -14.55 13.77 -9.93
C GLY A 83 -13.06 13.65 -9.69
N SER A 84 -12.25 13.51 -10.74
CA SER A 84 -10.81 13.38 -10.59
C SER A 84 -10.09 14.72 -10.62
N HIS A 85 -9.28 14.93 -9.60
CA HIS A 85 -8.36 16.06 -9.50
C HIS A 85 -7.14 15.67 -8.65
N GLU A 86 -6.12 16.52 -8.62
CA GLU A 86 -4.84 16.24 -7.95
C GLU A 86 -5.03 15.84 -6.49
N LEU A 87 -5.87 16.55 -5.73
CA LEU A 87 -6.15 16.20 -4.33
C LEU A 87 -6.77 14.79 -4.17
N ALA A 88 -7.63 14.34 -5.08
CA ALA A 88 -8.22 12.99 -5.02
C ALA A 88 -7.13 11.92 -5.21
N PHE A 89 -6.23 12.12 -6.17
CA PHE A 89 -5.09 11.23 -6.41
C PHE A 89 -4.07 11.25 -5.26
N LYS A 90 -3.84 12.42 -4.65
CA LYS A 90 -3.01 12.54 -3.45
C LYS A 90 -3.58 11.73 -2.28
N ILE A 91 -4.88 11.87 -2.02
CA ILE A 91 -5.57 11.10 -0.97
C ILE A 91 -5.49 9.60 -1.28
N ALA A 92 -5.71 9.20 -2.53
CA ALA A 92 -5.60 7.80 -2.94
C ALA A 92 -4.20 7.23 -2.69
N GLY A 93 -3.14 7.98 -3.03
CA GLY A 93 -1.74 7.61 -2.76
C GLY A 93 -1.45 7.43 -1.27
N TYR A 94 -1.92 8.38 -0.45
CA TYR A 94 -1.77 8.34 1.01
C TYR A 94 -2.46 7.10 1.62
N LEU A 95 -3.69 6.82 1.19
CA LEU A 95 -4.45 5.65 1.66
C LEU A 95 -3.83 4.33 1.19
N ALA A 96 -3.34 4.27 -0.05
CA ALA A 96 -2.70 3.07 -0.59
C ALA A 96 -1.43 2.71 0.21
N ALA A 97 -0.58 3.69 0.49
CA ALA A 97 0.62 3.49 1.32
C ALA A 97 0.27 3.04 2.75
N GLY A 98 -0.78 3.62 3.36
CA GLY A 98 -1.23 3.22 4.69
C GLY A 98 -1.73 1.77 4.71
N LYS A 99 -2.54 1.38 3.73
CA LYS A 99 -3.00 -0.01 3.58
C LYS A 99 -1.83 -0.99 3.36
N ALA A 100 -0.81 -0.60 2.60
CA ALA A 100 0.38 -1.42 2.37
C ALA A 100 1.17 -1.66 3.68
N LEU A 101 1.36 -0.60 4.48
CA LEU A 101 2.01 -0.71 5.79
C LEU A 101 1.24 -1.61 6.75
N GLU A 102 -0.09 -1.51 6.78
CA GLU A 102 -0.92 -2.38 7.62
C GLU A 102 -0.83 -3.85 7.20
N ARG A 103 -0.81 -4.13 5.89
CA ARG A 103 -0.60 -5.49 5.36
C ARG A 103 0.77 -6.06 5.76
N GLU A 104 1.83 -5.25 5.65
CA GLU A 104 3.18 -5.68 6.07
C GLU A 104 3.27 -5.89 7.58
N ARG A 105 2.68 -5.01 8.39
CA ARG A 105 2.57 -5.20 9.86
C ARG A 105 1.84 -6.50 10.20
N ALA A 106 0.73 -6.79 9.52
CA ALA A 106 -0.02 -8.04 9.70
C ALA A 106 0.83 -9.27 9.32
N ARG A 107 1.56 -9.20 8.20
CA ARG A 107 2.49 -10.26 7.75
C ARG A 107 3.62 -10.50 8.75
N ARG A 108 4.22 -9.45 9.32
CA ARG A 108 5.24 -9.59 10.36
C ARG A 108 4.69 -10.25 11.61
N ARG A 109 3.47 -9.88 12.04
CA ARG A 109 2.81 -10.50 13.19
C ARG A 109 2.55 -11.99 12.99
N SER A 110 2.10 -12.40 11.80
CA SER A 110 1.82 -13.82 11.50
C SER A 110 3.09 -14.68 11.41
N LEU A 111 4.21 -14.12 10.94
CA LEU A 111 5.50 -14.80 10.93
C LEU A 111 6.04 -15.06 12.34
N THR A 112 5.77 -14.17 13.29
CA THR A 112 6.23 -14.32 14.69
C THR A 112 5.42 -15.37 15.47
N THR A 113 4.15 -15.59 15.12
CA THR A 113 3.27 -16.58 15.78
C THR A 113 3.59 -18.04 15.42
N THR A 114 4.37 -18.29 14.35
CA THR A 114 4.76 -19.66 13.93
C THR A 114 6.04 -20.15 14.61
N ARG A 115 6.36 -19.67 15.82
CA ARG A 115 7.28 -20.37 16.73
C ARG A 115 6.46 -21.14 17.77
N ARG A 116 5.91 -22.29 17.36
CA ARG A 116 5.48 -23.32 18.31
C ARG A 116 6.74 -23.77 19.09
N PRO A 117 6.74 -23.79 20.43
CA PRO A 117 7.77 -24.51 21.16
C PRO A 117 7.64 -25.99 20.79
N PHE A 118 8.74 -26.54 20.26
CA PHE A 118 8.90 -27.96 20.02
C PHE A 118 8.83 -28.66 21.38
N ALA A 119 7.69 -29.27 21.69
CA ALA A 119 7.53 -30.06 22.91
C ALA A 119 8.33 -31.35 22.75
N SER A 120 9.55 -31.37 23.30
CA SER A 120 10.34 -32.58 23.51
C SER A 120 9.71 -33.41 24.62
N GLY A 121 8.74 -34.27 24.26
CA GLY A 121 8.19 -35.32 25.11
C GLY A 121 8.93 -36.63 24.90
N THR A 122 9.75 -36.96 25.89
CA THR A 122 10.62 -38.13 26.09
C THR A 122 10.10 -39.49 25.64
N ALA A 123 10.93 -40.16 24.83
CA ALA A 123 11.30 -41.58 24.85
C ALA A 123 10.32 -42.57 25.50
N ASP A 124 9.54 -43.25 24.66
CA ASP A 124 9.09 -44.61 24.89
C ASP A 124 10.28 -45.55 24.62
N GLY A 125 10.60 -46.41 25.58
CA GLY A 125 11.83 -47.18 25.57
C GLY A 125 12.05 -47.94 26.87
N ARG A 126 11.25 -48.99 27.10
CA ARG A 126 11.67 -50.13 27.93
C ARG A 126 11.11 -51.43 27.35
N SER A 127 12.02 -52.17 26.72
CA SER A 127 11.87 -53.54 26.25
C SER A 127 12.59 -54.50 27.21
N CYS A 128 12.07 -55.73 27.34
CA CYS A 128 12.65 -56.95 27.95
C CYS A 128 12.72 -56.97 29.50
N GLN A 129 12.36 -58.00 30.29
CA GLN A 129 12.49 -59.48 30.25
C GLN A 129 11.43 -60.08 31.23
N GLY A 130 10.84 -61.28 31.10
CA GLY A 130 11.43 -62.62 31.12
C GLY A 130 11.09 -63.34 32.45
N TRP A 131 10.39 -64.49 32.35
CA TRP A 131 9.91 -65.46 33.39
C TRP A 131 8.61 -65.12 34.13
#